data_AF-A0AAV0P3B0-F1
#
_entry.id   AF-A0AAV0P3B0-F1
#
_cell.length_a   1.000
_cell.length_b   1.000
_cell.length_c   1.000
_cell.angle_alpha   90.00
_cell.angle_beta   90.00
_cell.angle_gamma   90.00
#
_symmetry.space_group_name_H-M   'P 1'
#
loop_
_entity.id
_entity.type
_entity.pdbx_description
1 polymer ?
#
loop_
_entity_poly.entity_id
_entity_poly.type
_entity_poly.pdbx_seq_one_letter_code
_entity_poly.pdbx_strand_id
1 'polypeptide(L)'
;MDYAFQFIIKNGGIDTDVDYPYTGYDGRCDSYRKNNAKVVSIDNYEDVPINDEAALQKAAASQPIAVAIEAGGRGFQFYTSGIFSGPCGTQLDHGVGVVGYGSEGGKDYWIVRNSWGKSWGESGYLRMERNIAAKTGLCGIAMEPSYPIKNGENPPNPGPSPPTPVTPPSVCDDYYSCPASETCCCIFEFGKYCFEWGCCPLDGATCCEDHYSCCPHEYPVCNVNQGTCMMSANNPLAVKAMKSNRAKPRFPLEALLGRKSKA
;
A
#
# COMPACT_ATOMS: atom_id res chain seq x y z
N MET A 1 13.25 -8.31 -12.31
CA MET A 1 12.19 -8.40 -11.26
C MET A 1 11.60 -9.81 -11.21
N ASP A 2 12.44 -10.82 -11.38
CA ASP A 2 12.00 -12.03 -12.07
C ASP A 2 11.31 -13.00 -11.14
N TYR A 3 11.72 -13.01 -9.87
CA TYR A 3 11.05 -13.79 -8.83
C TYR A 3 9.58 -13.40 -8.65
N ALA A 4 9.23 -12.12 -8.86
CA ALA A 4 7.83 -11.69 -8.81
C ALA A 4 7.05 -12.25 -10.00
N PHE A 5 7.59 -12.18 -11.22
CA PHE A 5 6.96 -12.80 -12.38
C PHE A 5 6.84 -14.32 -12.23
N GLN A 6 7.89 -14.98 -11.73
CA GLN A 6 7.88 -16.41 -11.47
C GLN A 6 6.82 -16.79 -10.42
N PHE A 7 6.63 -15.96 -9.39
CA PHE A 7 5.54 -16.14 -8.43
C PHE A 7 4.19 -16.05 -9.12
N ILE A 8 3.93 -15.04 -9.96
CA ILE A 8 2.65 -14.88 -10.66
C ILE A 8 2.35 -16.12 -11.52
N ILE A 9 3.34 -16.65 -12.25
CA ILE A 9 3.21 -17.88 -13.05
C ILE A 9 2.84 -19.07 -12.16
N LYS A 10 3.63 -19.33 -11.10
CA LYS A 10 3.43 -20.48 -10.19
C LYS A 10 2.14 -20.37 -9.38
N ASN A 11 1.73 -19.16 -9.04
CA ASN A 11 0.50 -18.89 -8.33
C ASN A 11 -0.72 -19.04 -9.26
N GLY A 12 -0.55 -19.00 -10.58
CA GLY A 12 -1.64 -19.03 -11.56
C GLY A 12 -2.32 -17.67 -11.75
N GLY A 13 -1.63 -16.60 -11.39
CA GLY A 13 -2.09 -15.21 -11.54
C GLY A 13 -1.86 -14.34 -10.31
N ILE A 14 -2.33 -13.10 -10.41
CA ILE A 14 -2.27 -12.06 -9.39
C ILE A 14 -3.66 -11.44 -9.17
N ASP A 15 -3.91 -11.05 -7.92
CA ASP A 15 -5.11 -10.37 -7.46
C ASP A 15 -5.20 -8.93 -8.00
N THR A 16 -6.38 -8.32 -7.88
CA THR A 16 -6.53 -6.87 -8.05
C THR A 16 -6.12 -6.13 -6.78
N ASP A 17 -5.77 -4.84 -6.91
CA ASP A 17 -5.47 -3.99 -5.74
C ASP A 17 -6.70 -3.80 -4.82
N VAL A 18 -7.92 -3.89 -5.37
CA VAL A 18 -9.16 -3.85 -4.57
C VAL A 18 -9.28 -5.09 -3.69
N ASP A 19 -8.90 -6.25 -4.24
CA ASP A 19 -8.98 -7.53 -3.55
C ASP A 19 -7.84 -7.77 -2.57
N TYR A 20 -6.65 -7.24 -2.88
CA TYR A 20 -5.45 -7.36 -2.07
C TYR A 20 -4.77 -5.98 -1.92
N PRO A 21 -5.34 -5.09 -1.08
CA PRO A 21 -4.86 -3.71 -0.97
C PRO A 21 -3.47 -3.64 -0.36
N TYR A 22 -2.67 -2.69 -0.86
CA TYR A 22 -1.34 -2.43 -0.33
C TYR A 22 -1.40 -1.85 1.10
N THR A 23 -0.71 -2.50 2.03
CA THR A 23 -0.64 -2.09 3.45
C THR A 23 0.67 -1.40 3.82
N GLY A 24 1.72 -1.55 3.01
CA GLY A 24 3.04 -0.98 3.28
C GLY A 24 3.91 -1.74 4.28
N TYR A 25 3.51 -2.93 4.71
CA TYR A 25 4.26 -3.80 5.61
C TYR A 25 4.07 -5.27 5.25
N ASP A 26 5.05 -6.10 5.60
CA ASP A 26 4.96 -7.55 5.41
C ASP A 26 3.83 -8.13 6.26
N GLY A 27 2.97 -8.92 5.63
CA GLY A 27 1.85 -9.59 6.25
C GLY A 27 1.85 -11.09 5.99
N ARG A 28 0.98 -11.82 6.69
CA ARG A 28 0.74 -13.22 6.37
C ARG A 28 -0.02 -13.33 5.06
N CYS A 29 0.44 -14.20 4.16
CA CYS A 29 -0.28 -14.53 2.93
C CYS A 29 -1.70 -15.04 3.24
N ASP A 30 -2.70 -14.39 2.67
CA ASP A 30 -4.11 -14.76 2.82
C ASP A 30 -4.42 -16.07 2.06
N SER A 31 -4.66 -17.14 2.82
CA SER A 31 -4.97 -18.46 2.27
C SER A 31 -6.31 -18.55 1.55
N TYR A 32 -7.26 -17.67 1.86
CA TYR A 32 -8.54 -17.61 1.16
C TYR A 32 -8.35 -17.06 -0.26
N ARG A 33 -7.61 -15.95 -0.39
CA ARG A 33 -7.26 -15.33 -1.67
C ARG A 33 -6.43 -16.25 -2.56
N LYS A 34 -5.48 -16.98 -1.96
CA LYS A 34 -4.63 -17.96 -2.64
C LYS A 34 -5.38 -18.92 -3.58
N ASN A 35 -6.62 -19.28 -3.25
CA ASN A 35 -7.41 -20.22 -4.06
C ASN A 35 -8.50 -19.54 -4.91
N ASN A 36 -8.87 -18.30 -4.61
CA ASN A 36 -10.13 -17.73 -5.09
C ASN A 36 -10.01 -16.37 -5.82
N ALA A 37 -8.84 -15.73 -5.83
CA ALA A 37 -8.71 -14.36 -6.35
C ALA A 37 -7.49 -14.20 -7.26
N LYS A 38 -7.61 -14.61 -8.53
CA LYS A 38 -6.54 -14.49 -9.54
C LYS A 38 -7.14 -13.94 -10.83
N VAL A 39 -6.96 -12.66 -11.07
CA VAL A 39 -7.66 -11.94 -12.14
C VAL A 39 -6.81 -11.81 -13.40
N VAL A 40 -5.48 -11.69 -13.23
CA VAL A 40 -4.54 -11.62 -14.36
C VAL A 40 -3.48 -12.68 -14.22
N SER A 41 -3.24 -13.44 -15.30
CA SER A 41 -2.13 -14.38 -15.42
C SER A 41 -1.13 -13.93 -16.49
N ILE A 42 0.10 -14.39 -16.34
CA ILE A 42 1.16 -14.28 -17.34
C ILE A 42 1.69 -15.69 -17.64
N ASP A 43 2.17 -15.89 -18.85
CA ASP A 43 2.60 -17.22 -19.33
C ASP A 43 4.10 -17.43 -19.11
N ASN A 44 4.89 -16.36 -19.23
CA ASN A 44 6.31 -16.38 -18.98
C ASN A 44 6.82 -14.97 -18.63
N TYR A 45 8.13 -14.81 -18.47
CA TYR A 45 8.83 -13.53 -18.51
C TYR A 45 10.14 -13.69 -19.29
N GLU A 46 10.70 -12.57 -19.73
CA GLU A 46 11.96 -12.53 -20.47
C GLU A 46 12.79 -11.34 -20.00
N ASP A 47 14.11 -11.56 -19.94
CA ASP A 47 15.10 -10.54 -19.65
C ASP A 47 15.53 -9.86 -20.95
N VAL A 48 15.57 -8.53 -20.94
CA VAL A 48 16.18 -7.78 -22.03
C VAL A 48 17.70 -7.95 -21.93
N PRO A 49 18.43 -8.06 -23.07
CA PRO A 49 19.88 -8.11 -23.07
C PRO A 49 20.54 -7.03 -22.20
N ILE A 50 21.41 -7.49 -21.29
CA ILE A 50 22.11 -6.63 -20.34
C ILE A 50 22.95 -5.57 -21.05
N ASN A 51 22.89 -4.33 -20.54
CA ASN A 51 23.66 -3.18 -21.01
C ASN A 51 23.39 -2.80 -22.48
N ASP A 52 22.15 -3.02 -22.93
CA ASP A 52 21.72 -2.70 -24.29
C ASP A 52 20.45 -1.83 -24.28
N GLU A 53 20.65 -0.50 -24.27
CA GLU A 53 19.55 0.47 -24.35
C GLU A 53 18.75 0.37 -25.65
N ALA A 54 19.33 -0.16 -26.74
CA ALA A 54 18.59 -0.36 -27.99
C ALA A 54 17.63 -1.56 -27.89
N ALA A 55 18.07 -2.64 -27.25
CA ALA A 55 17.20 -3.77 -26.93
C ALA A 55 16.11 -3.36 -25.93
N LEU A 56 16.45 -2.57 -24.90
CA LEU A 56 15.48 -2.01 -23.96
C LEU A 56 14.46 -1.12 -24.68
N GLN A 57 14.92 -0.28 -25.62
CA GLN A 57 14.02 0.59 -26.40
C GLN A 57 13.04 -0.24 -27.22
N LYS A 58 13.53 -1.29 -27.88
CA LYS A 58 12.70 -2.21 -28.66
C LYS A 58 11.63 -2.89 -27.80
N ALA A 59 12.00 -3.33 -26.59
CA ALA A 59 11.04 -3.93 -25.66
C ALA A 59 10.01 -2.90 -25.17
N ALA A 60 10.47 -1.72 -24.75
CA ALA A 60 9.64 -0.61 -24.27
C ALA A 60 8.65 -0.07 -25.31
N ALA A 61 8.95 -0.25 -26.61
CA ALA A 61 8.03 0.09 -27.70
C ALA A 61 6.79 -0.83 -27.75
N SER A 62 6.89 -2.03 -27.18
CA SER A 62 5.82 -3.03 -27.21
C SER A 62 5.00 -3.04 -25.91
N GLN A 63 5.63 -2.79 -24.77
CA GLN A 63 4.98 -2.79 -23.46
C GLN A 63 5.87 -2.12 -22.39
N PRO A 64 5.32 -1.81 -21.20
CA PRO A 64 6.13 -1.38 -20.06
C PRO A 64 7.15 -2.44 -19.62
N ILE A 65 8.35 -2.00 -19.25
CA ILE A 65 9.47 -2.86 -18.83
C ILE A 65 9.81 -2.57 -17.38
N ALA A 66 9.93 -3.62 -16.57
CA ALA A 66 10.42 -3.47 -15.20
C ALA A 66 11.96 -3.36 -15.26
N VAL A 67 12.52 -2.33 -14.60
CA VAL A 67 13.97 -2.11 -14.54
C VAL A 67 14.41 -1.83 -13.10
N ALA A 68 15.68 -2.11 -12.80
CA ALA A 68 16.33 -1.68 -11.58
C ALA A 68 17.25 -0.49 -11.87
N ILE A 69 17.38 0.42 -10.91
CA ILE A 69 18.22 1.62 -10.98
C ILE A 69 18.90 1.89 -9.65
N GLU A 70 19.95 2.71 -9.64
CA GLU A 70 20.45 3.38 -8.45
C GLU A 70 19.68 4.70 -8.22
N ALA A 71 18.92 4.77 -7.13
CA ALA A 71 18.09 5.91 -6.73
C ALA A 71 18.57 6.61 -5.45
N GLY A 72 19.64 6.11 -4.80
CA GLY A 72 20.20 6.68 -3.57
C GLY A 72 20.83 8.08 -3.69
N GLY A 73 21.13 8.53 -4.91
CA GLY A 73 21.76 9.84 -5.16
C GLY A 73 20.86 11.04 -4.86
N ARG A 74 21.41 12.10 -4.26
CA ARG A 74 20.67 13.32 -3.90
C ARG A 74 19.95 13.96 -5.10
N GLY A 75 20.57 13.96 -6.28
CA GLY A 75 19.96 14.49 -7.49
C GLY A 75 18.68 13.74 -7.88
N PHE A 76 18.66 12.42 -7.70
CA PHE A 76 17.48 11.60 -7.96
C PHE A 76 16.39 11.84 -6.91
N GLN A 77 16.73 11.80 -5.62
CA GLN A 77 15.77 11.98 -4.53
C GLN A 77 14.98 13.29 -4.62
N PHE A 78 15.65 14.39 -4.99
CA PHE A 78 15.04 15.72 -5.10
C PHE A 78 14.66 16.13 -6.53
N TYR A 79 14.59 15.17 -7.46
CA TYR A 79 14.12 15.46 -8.82
C TYR A 79 12.69 16.02 -8.81
N THR A 80 12.47 17.07 -9.58
CA THR A 80 11.15 17.74 -9.72
C THR A 80 10.63 17.72 -11.15
N SER A 81 11.47 18.02 -12.15
CA SER A 81 11.06 18.06 -13.56
C SER A 81 12.26 18.12 -14.50
N GLY A 82 11.99 17.95 -15.81
CA GLY A 82 12.99 18.01 -16.88
C GLY A 82 13.66 16.66 -17.16
N ILE A 83 14.58 16.63 -18.13
CA ILE A 83 15.36 15.43 -18.42
C ILE A 83 16.49 15.31 -17.40
N PHE A 84 16.36 14.34 -16.50
CA PHE A 84 17.36 14.01 -15.50
C PHE A 84 18.63 13.50 -16.15
N SER A 85 19.72 14.22 -15.89
CA SER A 85 21.10 13.94 -16.34
C SER A 85 22.09 14.10 -15.18
N GLY A 86 21.57 14.02 -13.95
CA GLY A 86 22.35 14.18 -12.73
C GLY A 86 23.25 12.97 -12.45
N PRO A 87 24.22 13.12 -11.53
CA PRO A 87 25.11 12.03 -11.16
C PRO A 87 24.34 10.90 -10.47
N CYS A 88 24.61 9.68 -10.92
CA CYS A 88 24.24 8.42 -10.28
C CYS A 88 25.27 7.34 -10.67
N GLY A 89 25.42 6.33 -9.83
CA GLY A 89 26.24 5.15 -10.10
C GLY A 89 25.44 4.03 -10.73
N THR A 90 25.77 2.80 -10.34
CA THR A 90 25.20 1.54 -10.85
C THR A 90 24.98 0.52 -9.72
N GLN A 91 25.00 0.97 -8.47
CA GLN A 91 24.66 0.13 -7.31
C GLN A 91 23.14 0.07 -7.20
N LEU A 92 22.54 -0.85 -7.98
CA LEU A 92 21.10 -0.98 -8.10
C LEU A 92 20.45 -1.20 -6.73
N ASP A 93 19.53 -0.31 -6.36
CA ASP A 93 18.88 -0.30 -5.05
C ASP A 93 17.35 -0.10 -5.13
N HIS A 94 16.81 0.18 -6.32
CA HIS A 94 15.42 0.57 -6.49
C HIS A 94 14.80 0.02 -7.78
N GLY A 95 13.59 -0.54 -7.67
CA GLY A 95 12.82 -1.08 -8.80
C GLY A 95 11.78 -0.09 -9.32
N VAL A 96 11.75 0.12 -10.64
CA VAL A 96 10.84 1.06 -11.32
C VAL A 96 10.34 0.47 -12.65
N GLY A 97 9.44 1.20 -13.33
CA GLY A 97 8.92 0.78 -14.64
C GLY A 97 9.22 1.80 -15.74
N VAL A 98 9.85 1.37 -16.83
CA VAL A 98 9.90 2.16 -18.08
C VAL A 98 8.56 2.00 -18.79
N VAL A 99 7.85 3.11 -19.01
CA VAL A 99 6.52 3.11 -19.65
C VAL A 99 6.52 3.76 -21.04
N GLY A 100 7.68 4.25 -21.48
CA GLY A 100 7.87 4.87 -22.78
C GLY A 100 9.22 5.56 -22.90
N TYR A 101 9.43 6.25 -24.00
CA TYR A 101 10.62 7.04 -24.30
C TYR A 101 10.29 8.16 -25.27
N GLY A 102 11.17 9.16 -25.36
CA GLY A 102 11.02 10.29 -26.27
C GLY A 102 12.32 11.04 -26.50
N SER A 103 12.19 12.19 -27.14
CA SER A 103 13.28 13.12 -27.42
C SER A 103 12.76 14.55 -27.28
N GLU A 104 13.49 15.42 -26.60
CA GLU A 104 13.16 16.83 -26.43
C GLU A 104 14.45 17.66 -26.38
N GLY A 105 14.52 18.75 -27.14
CA GLY A 105 15.68 19.65 -27.12
C GLY A 105 17.02 19.00 -27.51
N GLY A 106 16.98 17.97 -28.36
CA GLY A 106 18.18 17.21 -28.77
C GLY A 106 18.66 16.19 -27.73
N LYS A 107 17.92 15.98 -26.64
CA LYS A 107 18.18 14.94 -25.65
C LYS A 107 17.12 13.86 -25.72
N ASP A 108 17.58 12.62 -25.76
CA ASP A 108 16.73 11.45 -25.68
C ASP A 108 16.44 11.10 -24.22
N TYR A 109 15.25 10.60 -23.91
CA TYR A 109 14.89 10.19 -22.55
C TYR A 109 13.98 8.97 -22.47
N TRP A 110 14.08 8.24 -21.36
CA TRP A 110 13.11 7.27 -20.86
C TRP A 110 12.01 7.97 -20.07
N ILE A 111 10.78 7.49 -20.15
CA ILE A 111 9.68 7.85 -19.24
C ILE A 111 9.59 6.74 -18.20
N VAL A 112 9.97 7.05 -16.97
CA VAL A 112 10.07 6.09 -15.87
C VAL A 112 8.98 6.39 -14.84
N ARG A 113 8.14 5.41 -14.55
CA ARG A 113 7.14 5.45 -13.49
C ARG A 113 7.78 5.03 -12.17
N ASN A 114 7.70 5.91 -11.17
CA ASN A 114 8.19 5.65 -9.81
C ASN A 114 7.03 5.25 -8.86
N SER A 115 7.37 4.82 -7.65
CA SER A 115 6.46 4.36 -6.59
C SER A 115 6.44 5.27 -5.35
N TRP A 116 7.01 6.49 -5.44
CA TRP A 116 7.08 7.46 -4.32
C TRP A 116 5.94 8.50 -4.29
N GLY A 117 4.81 8.16 -4.91
CA GLY A 117 3.63 9.01 -4.96
C GLY A 117 3.70 10.13 -6.01
N LYS A 118 2.56 10.78 -6.23
CA LYS A 118 2.39 11.77 -7.30
C LYS A 118 3.05 13.12 -7.02
N SER A 119 3.41 13.40 -5.77
CA SER A 119 4.07 14.67 -5.39
C SER A 119 5.56 14.70 -5.76
N TRP A 120 6.15 13.56 -6.10
CA TRP A 120 7.55 13.45 -6.49
C TRP A 120 7.69 13.57 -8.01
N GLY A 121 8.72 14.27 -8.50
CA GLY A 121 8.99 14.41 -9.92
C GLY A 121 7.82 14.97 -10.73
N GLU A 122 7.69 14.49 -11.96
CA GLU A 122 6.63 14.89 -12.89
C GLU A 122 5.38 14.04 -12.64
N SER A 123 4.64 14.35 -11.58
CA SER A 123 3.43 13.59 -11.15
C SER A 123 3.70 12.11 -10.83
N GLY A 124 4.84 11.81 -10.23
CA GLY A 124 5.31 10.46 -9.91
C GLY A 124 6.17 9.81 -11.02
N TYR A 125 6.48 10.57 -12.07
CA TYR A 125 7.33 10.13 -13.18
C TYR A 125 8.66 10.86 -13.22
N LEU A 126 9.61 10.26 -13.92
CA LEU A 126 10.93 10.77 -14.20
C LEU A 126 11.19 10.66 -15.70
N ARG A 127 11.66 11.75 -16.32
CA ARG A 127 12.31 11.68 -17.62
C ARG A 127 13.81 11.49 -17.43
N MET A 128 14.32 10.30 -17.67
CA MET A 128 15.74 9.96 -17.46
C MET A 128 16.48 9.99 -18.80
N GLU A 129 17.62 10.68 -18.91
CA GLU A 129 18.40 10.73 -20.14
C GLU A 129 18.77 9.32 -20.62
N ARG A 130 18.57 9.05 -21.92
CA ARG A 130 18.93 7.78 -22.58
C ARG A 130 19.95 8.01 -23.68
N ASN A 131 20.51 6.92 -24.20
CA ASN A 131 21.55 6.92 -25.22
C ASN A 131 22.83 7.65 -24.76
N ILE A 132 23.16 7.50 -23.48
CA ILE A 132 24.42 8.03 -22.94
C ILE A 132 25.59 7.11 -23.33
N ALA A 133 26.82 7.59 -23.11
CA ALA A 133 28.01 6.80 -23.45
C ALA A 133 28.13 5.50 -22.64
N ALA A 134 27.62 5.48 -21.40
CA ALA A 134 27.68 4.31 -20.53
C ALA A 134 26.67 3.24 -20.98
N LYS A 135 27.18 2.03 -21.26
CA LYS A 135 26.35 0.90 -21.74
C LYS A 135 25.33 0.41 -20.71
N THR A 136 25.58 0.63 -19.43
CA THR A 136 24.64 0.36 -18.33
C THR A 136 23.38 1.23 -18.41
N GLY A 137 23.36 2.26 -19.25
CA GLY A 137 22.38 3.33 -19.19
C GLY A 137 22.59 4.21 -17.96
N LEU A 138 21.91 5.35 -17.91
CA LEU A 138 21.97 6.25 -16.76
C LEU A 138 21.40 5.53 -15.53
N CYS A 139 22.11 5.63 -14.39
CA CYS A 139 21.76 4.97 -13.12
C CYS A 139 21.62 3.44 -13.20
N GLY A 140 22.20 2.80 -14.21
CA GLY A 140 22.14 1.35 -14.39
C GLY A 140 20.84 0.81 -14.99
N ILE A 141 20.00 1.68 -15.57
CA ILE A 141 18.66 1.31 -16.07
C ILE A 141 18.63 0.15 -17.08
N ALA A 142 19.73 -0.11 -17.80
CA ALA A 142 19.84 -1.20 -18.76
C ALA A 142 20.50 -2.48 -18.19
N MET A 143 20.80 -2.54 -16.89
CA MET A 143 21.51 -3.68 -16.27
C MET A 143 20.60 -4.87 -15.96
N GLU A 144 19.42 -4.63 -15.38
CA GLU A 144 18.46 -5.69 -15.02
C GLU A 144 17.01 -5.47 -15.56
N PRO A 145 16.83 -5.17 -16.85
CA PRO A 145 15.51 -5.02 -17.47
C PRO A 145 14.82 -6.37 -17.74
N SER A 146 13.55 -6.49 -17.35
CA SER A 146 12.73 -7.71 -17.51
C SER A 146 11.27 -7.37 -17.77
N TYR A 147 10.55 -8.23 -18.48
CA TYR A 147 9.14 -8.02 -18.78
C TYR A 147 8.32 -9.32 -18.78
N PRO A 148 7.03 -9.27 -18.40
CA PRO A 148 6.15 -10.42 -18.49
C PRO A 148 5.72 -10.67 -19.94
N ILE A 149 5.42 -11.94 -20.24
CA ILE A 149 4.87 -12.39 -21.52
C ILE A 149 3.45 -12.89 -21.28
N LYS A 150 2.50 -12.41 -22.08
CA LYS A 150 1.11 -12.84 -22.07
C LYS A 150 0.63 -13.16 -23.48
N ASN A 151 0.39 -14.44 -23.72
CA ASN A 151 -0.15 -15.04 -24.95
C ASN A 151 -1.54 -15.65 -24.72
N GLY A 152 -1.84 -16.10 -23.49
CA GLY A 152 -3.10 -16.73 -23.12
C GLY A 152 -4.15 -15.76 -22.59
N GLU A 153 -5.41 -16.22 -22.61
CA GLU A 153 -6.50 -15.54 -21.90
C GLU A 153 -6.26 -15.56 -20.39
N ASN A 154 -6.88 -14.60 -19.69
CA ASN A 154 -6.89 -14.64 -18.23
C ASN A 154 -7.70 -15.84 -17.73
N PRO A 155 -7.47 -16.31 -16.49
CA PRO A 155 -8.37 -17.26 -15.85
C PRO A 155 -9.81 -16.72 -15.91
N PRO A 156 -10.83 -17.61 -15.99
CA PRO A 156 -12.21 -17.18 -15.89
C PRO A 156 -12.34 -16.27 -14.67
N ASN A 157 -12.88 -15.06 -14.85
CA ASN A 157 -12.98 -14.08 -13.79
C ASN A 157 -13.62 -14.78 -12.58
N PRO A 158 -12.91 -14.89 -11.43
CA PRO A 158 -13.56 -15.40 -10.24
C PRO A 158 -14.81 -14.55 -10.04
N GLY A 159 -15.97 -15.19 -9.88
CA GLY A 159 -17.20 -14.47 -9.53
C GLY A 159 -16.91 -13.50 -8.38
N PRO A 160 -17.69 -12.41 -8.24
CA PRO A 160 -17.38 -11.34 -7.30
C PRO A 160 -16.91 -11.93 -5.98
N SER A 161 -15.71 -11.54 -5.54
CA SER A 161 -15.19 -11.91 -4.23
C SER A 161 -16.33 -11.74 -3.23
N PRO A 162 -16.67 -12.76 -2.42
CA PRO A 162 -17.55 -12.54 -1.29
C PRO A 162 -17.04 -11.30 -0.55
N PRO A 163 -17.93 -10.39 -0.10
CA PRO A 163 -17.50 -9.22 0.64
C PRO A 163 -16.48 -9.69 1.68
N THR A 164 -15.34 -9.01 1.76
CA THR A 164 -14.30 -9.26 2.75
C THR A 164 -15.00 -9.61 4.05
N PRO A 165 -14.66 -10.74 4.72
CA PRO A 165 -15.35 -11.14 5.94
C PRO A 165 -15.48 -9.92 6.81
N VAL A 166 -16.72 -9.48 7.08
CA VAL A 166 -16.96 -8.28 7.87
C VAL A 166 -16.21 -8.52 9.16
N THR A 167 -15.13 -7.77 9.38
CA THR A 167 -14.33 -7.91 10.60
C THR A 167 -15.33 -7.76 11.74
N PRO A 168 -15.44 -8.74 12.65
CA PRO A 168 -16.46 -8.67 13.67
C PRO A 168 -16.28 -7.38 14.47
N PRO A 169 -17.38 -6.74 14.89
CA PRO A 169 -17.31 -5.53 15.70
C PRO A 169 -16.44 -5.78 16.94
N SER A 170 -15.62 -4.80 17.32
CA SER A 170 -14.84 -4.84 18.55
C SER A 170 -15.79 -4.92 19.73
N VAL A 171 -15.77 -6.05 20.45
CA VAL A 171 -16.63 -6.27 21.61
C VAL A 171 -16.00 -5.57 22.81
N CYS A 172 -16.69 -4.59 23.37
CA CYS A 172 -16.19 -3.85 24.53
C CYS A 172 -16.52 -4.60 25.83
N ASP A 173 -17.76 -5.07 25.94
CA ASP A 173 -18.25 -5.94 27.01
C ASP A 173 -19.50 -6.72 26.53
N ASP A 174 -20.24 -7.31 27.48
CA ASP A 174 -21.48 -8.05 27.21
C ASP A 174 -22.61 -7.18 26.63
N TYR A 175 -22.54 -5.86 26.82
CA TYR A 175 -23.61 -4.91 26.50
C TYR A 175 -23.24 -3.92 25.40
N TYR A 176 -21.96 -3.74 25.05
CA TYR A 176 -21.48 -2.71 24.15
C TYR A 176 -20.49 -3.25 23.12
N SER A 177 -20.56 -2.68 21.92
CA SER A 177 -19.62 -2.96 20.84
C SER A 177 -19.32 -1.73 20.01
N CYS A 178 -18.13 -1.72 19.44
CA CYS A 178 -17.67 -0.76 18.46
C CYS A 178 -17.62 -1.38 17.06
N PRO A 179 -17.71 -0.56 15.99
CA PRO A 179 -17.40 -0.99 14.64
C PRO A 179 -16.07 -1.75 14.52
N ALA A 180 -15.93 -2.47 13.41
CA ALA A 180 -14.67 -3.10 13.02
C ALA A 180 -13.51 -2.11 13.07
N SER A 181 -12.35 -2.55 13.60
CA SER A 181 -11.12 -1.76 13.64
C SER A 181 -11.23 -0.45 14.43
N GLU A 182 -12.16 -0.38 15.38
CA GLU A 182 -12.26 0.68 16.38
C GLU A 182 -11.90 0.14 17.77
N THR A 183 -11.35 1.01 18.62
CA THR A 183 -10.93 0.66 19.98
C THR A 183 -12.00 1.06 21.00
N CYS A 184 -12.35 0.14 21.90
CA CYS A 184 -13.25 0.39 23.01
C CYS A 184 -12.53 1.17 24.12
N CYS A 185 -13.02 2.38 24.42
CA CYS A 185 -12.54 3.22 25.50
C CYS A 185 -13.61 3.40 26.58
N CYS A 186 -13.25 3.26 27.85
CA CYS A 186 -14.21 3.45 28.92
C CYS A 186 -14.51 4.94 29.14
N ILE A 187 -15.76 5.33 28.88
CA ILE A 187 -16.23 6.70 29.08
C ILE A 187 -16.62 6.93 30.55
N PHE A 188 -17.28 5.94 31.16
CA PHE A 188 -17.78 6.06 32.53
C PHE A 188 -17.35 4.85 33.35
N GLU A 189 -16.35 5.05 34.19
CA GLU A 189 -15.79 4.02 35.07
C GLU A 189 -16.24 4.23 36.52
N PHE A 190 -16.62 3.15 37.20
CA PHE A 190 -16.78 3.15 38.65
C PHE A 190 -16.15 1.89 39.26
N GLY A 191 -15.11 2.09 40.05
CA GLY A 191 -14.32 1.02 40.63
C GLY A 191 -13.45 0.31 39.57
N LYS A 192 -13.79 -0.95 39.25
CA LYS A 192 -13.13 -1.73 38.18
C LYS A 192 -14.06 -2.03 37.01
N TYR A 193 -15.23 -1.40 37.00
CA TYR A 193 -16.28 -1.69 36.03
C TYR A 193 -16.49 -0.46 35.14
N CYS A 194 -16.59 -0.72 33.84
CA CYS A 194 -17.00 0.28 32.86
C CYS A 194 -18.51 0.19 32.64
N PHE A 195 -19.21 1.31 32.78
CA PHE A 195 -20.66 1.42 32.64
C PHE A 195 -21.07 2.05 31.30
N GLU A 196 -20.17 2.78 30.65
CA GLU A 196 -20.39 3.35 29.32
C GLU A 196 -19.10 3.30 28.51
N TRP A 197 -19.23 2.86 27.26
CA TRP A 197 -18.11 2.71 26.33
C TRP A 197 -18.19 3.71 25.19
N GLY A 198 -17.01 4.12 24.74
CA GLY A 198 -16.76 4.92 23.55
C GLY A 198 -15.96 4.14 22.53
N CYS A 199 -16.15 4.48 21.27
CA CYS A 199 -15.44 3.91 20.14
C CYS A 199 -14.49 4.94 19.57
N CYS A 200 -13.22 4.60 19.65
CA CYS A 200 -12.14 5.37 19.04
C CYS A 200 -11.95 4.93 17.60
N PRO A 201 -11.91 5.88 16.64
CA PRO A 201 -11.84 5.60 15.21
C PRO A 201 -10.43 5.16 14.76
N LEU A 202 -9.81 4.30 15.55
CA LEU A 202 -8.47 3.76 15.40
C LEU A 202 -8.43 2.36 16.02
N ASP A 203 -7.64 1.49 15.41
CA ASP A 203 -7.30 0.19 15.98
C ASP A 203 -6.14 0.34 16.98
N GLY A 204 -6.21 -0.34 18.12
CA GLY A 204 -5.19 -0.26 19.18
C GLY A 204 -4.98 1.13 19.80
N ALA A 205 -5.99 2.00 19.81
CA ALA A 205 -5.87 3.36 20.32
C ALA A 205 -5.57 3.41 21.83
N THR A 206 -4.83 4.42 22.27
CA THR A 206 -4.69 4.73 23.69
C THR A 206 -5.85 5.62 24.14
N CYS A 207 -6.63 5.15 25.12
CA CYS A 207 -7.73 5.91 25.72
C CYS A 207 -7.17 6.94 26.70
N CYS A 208 -7.59 8.21 26.56
CA CYS A 208 -7.12 9.28 27.41
C CYS A 208 -7.91 9.38 28.71
N GLU A 209 -7.30 9.99 29.74
CA GLU A 209 -7.92 10.19 31.06
C GLU A 209 -9.13 11.14 31.05
N ASP A 210 -9.33 11.90 29.97
CA ASP A 210 -10.53 12.71 29.81
C ASP A 210 -11.75 11.88 29.38
N HIS A 211 -11.58 10.57 29.17
CA HIS A 211 -12.61 9.59 28.83
C HIS A 211 -13.32 9.80 27.49
N TYR A 212 -13.03 10.88 26.76
CA TYR A 212 -13.66 11.20 25.47
C TYR A 212 -12.67 11.32 24.33
N SER A 213 -11.36 11.36 24.64
CA SER A 213 -10.31 11.46 23.64
C SER A 213 -9.49 10.18 23.58
N CYS A 214 -8.87 9.97 22.42
CA CYS A 214 -7.92 8.89 22.22
C CYS A 214 -6.83 9.26 21.23
N CYS A 215 -5.73 8.53 21.38
CA CYS A 215 -4.52 8.74 20.63
C CYS A 215 -4.14 7.51 19.81
N PRO A 216 -3.49 7.70 18.65
CA PRO A 216 -2.85 6.60 17.93
C PRO A 216 -1.86 5.85 18.81
N HIS A 217 -1.70 4.55 18.55
CA HIS A 217 -0.74 3.71 19.26
C HIS A 217 0.71 4.24 19.16
N GLU A 218 1.05 4.91 18.06
CA GLU A 218 2.37 5.53 17.84
C GLU A 218 2.58 6.80 18.67
N TYR A 219 1.49 7.43 19.14
CA TYR A 219 1.50 8.67 19.94
C TYR A 219 0.72 8.47 21.25
N PRO A 220 1.10 7.52 22.13
CA PRO A 220 0.24 7.08 23.23
C PRO A 220 0.11 8.10 24.36
N VAL A 221 0.94 9.15 24.40
CA VAL A 221 0.92 10.15 25.48
C VAL A 221 -0.16 11.19 25.20
N CYS A 222 -1.25 11.12 25.96
CA CYS A 222 -2.35 12.09 25.91
C CYS A 222 -2.00 13.41 26.60
N ASN A 223 -2.16 14.53 25.90
CA ASN A 223 -2.23 15.87 26.48
C ASN A 223 -3.67 16.39 26.36
N VAL A 224 -4.48 16.07 27.37
CA VAL A 224 -5.92 16.39 27.39
C VAL A 224 -6.19 17.90 27.41
N ASN A 225 -5.31 18.68 28.02
CA ASN A 225 -5.45 20.15 28.11
C ASN A 225 -5.30 20.82 26.74
N GLN A 226 -4.42 20.28 25.89
CA GLN A 226 -4.18 20.79 24.55
C GLN A 226 -4.94 20.02 23.46
N GLY A 227 -5.56 18.88 23.80
CA GLY A 227 -6.23 18.01 22.85
C GLY A 227 -5.26 17.37 21.85
N THR A 228 -4.07 17.00 22.30
CA THR A 228 -2.99 16.47 21.46
C THR A 228 -2.40 15.17 22.00
N CYS A 229 -1.69 14.45 21.14
CA CYS A 229 -1.05 13.15 21.38
C CYS A 229 0.43 13.25 21.01
N MET A 230 1.30 12.67 21.84
CA MET A 230 2.75 12.73 21.65
C MET A 230 3.37 11.33 21.75
N MET A 231 4.50 11.11 21.07
CA MET A 231 5.23 9.84 21.18
C MET A 231 5.88 9.66 22.57
N SER A 232 6.23 10.77 23.24
CA SER A 232 6.78 10.78 24.59
C SER A 232 6.49 12.13 25.26
N ALA A 233 6.56 12.20 26.60
CA ALA A 233 6.21 13.38 27.39
C ALA A 233 6.95 14.69 27.00
N ASN A 234 8.13 14.58 26.38
CA ASN A 234 8.97 15.71 25.98
C ASN A 234 9.13 15.85 24.45
N ASN A 235 8.31 15.15 23.65
CA ASN A 235 8.41 15.23 22.20
C ASN A 235 7.84 16.58 21.69
N PRO A 236 8.60 17.38 20.91
CA PRO A 236 8.10 18.64 20.35
C PRO A 236 7.02 18.45 19.26
N LEU A 237 6.86 17.24 18.73
CA LEU A 237 5.85 16.90 17.73
C LEU A 237 4.61 16.30 18.41
N ALA A 238 3.47 16.94 18.16
CA ALA A 238 2.19 16.52 18.69
C ALA A 238 1.17 16.40 17.55
N VAL A 239 0.38 15.34 17.57
CA VAL A 239 -0.75 15.15 16.65
C VAL A 239 -2.06 15.43 17.38
N LYS A 240 -3.13 15.76 16.65
CA LYS A 240 -4.42 16.06 17.27
C LYS A 240 -5.05 14.79 17.83
N ALA A 241 -5.58 14.86 19.05
CA ALA A 241 -6.35 13.78 19.65
C ALA A 241 -7.70 13.61 18.94
N MET A 242 -8.13 12.36 18.80
CA MET A 242 -9.42 12.02 18.20
C MET A 242 -10.48 11.90 19.29
N LYS A 243 -11.72 12.24 18.94
CA LYS A 243 -12.86 12.09 19.85
C LYS A 243 -13.48 10.71 19.67
N SER A 244 -13.75 10.03 20.77
CA SER A 244 -14.52 8.79 20.77
C SER A 244 -16.00 9.09 20.53
N ASN A 245 -16.66 8.26 19.73
CA ASN A 245 -18.13 8.25 19.61
C ASN A 245 -18.72 7.29 20.65
N ARG A 246 -20.01 7.39 20.97
CA ARG A 246 -20.64 6.42 21.89
C ARG A 246 -20.71 5.03 21.26
N ALA A 247 -20.36 4.01 22.05
CA ALA A 247 -20.51 2.61 21.65
C ALA A 247 -21.97 2.21 21.52
N LYS A 248 -22.23 1.24 20.64
CA LYS A 248 -23.59 0.77 20.39
C LYS A 248 -23.94 -0.33 21.39
N PRO A 249 -25.13 -0.28 22.02
CA PRO A 249 -25.58 -1.37 22.87
C PRO A 249 -25.89 -2.63 22.03
N ARG A 250 -25.41 -3.79 22.48
CA ARG A 250 -25.74 -5.12 21.96
C ARG A 250 -27.05 -5.57 22.58
N PHE A 251 -28.19 -5.15 22.02
CA PHE A 251 -29.48 -5.70 22.45
C PHE A 251 -29.62 -7.16 21.96
N PRO A 252 -29.98 -8.12 22.83
CA PRO A 252 -30.32 -9.49 22.40
C PRO A 252 -31.76 -9.53 21.86
N LEU A 253 -32.02 -8.89 20.71
CA LEU A 253 -33.37 -8.84 20.12
C LEU A 253 -33.63 -9.91 19.04
N GLU A 254 -32.69 -10.81 18.77
CA GLU A 254 -32.91 -11.93 17.83
C GLU A 254 -33.44 -13.21 18.52
N ALA A 255 -33.39 -13.31 19.86
CA ALA A 255 -33.90 -14.47 20.59
C ALA A 255 -35.42 -14.44 20.87
N LEU A 256 -36.09 -13.29 20.66
CA LEU A 256 -37.51 -13.12 21.03
C LEU A 256 -38.50 -13.09 19.85
N LEU A 257 -38.03 -13.00 18.60
CA LEU A 257 -38.90 -13.02 17.41
C LEU A 257 -38.99 -14.39 16.71
N GLY A 258 -38.33 -15.42 17.25
CA GLY A 258 -38.35 -16.80 16.74
C GLY A 258 -39.56 -17.64 17.13
N ARG A 259 -40.76 -17.07 17.34
CA ARG A 259 -41.99 -17.86 17.55
C ARG A 259 -43.22 -17.27 16.87
N LYS A 260 -43.69 -18.06 15.89
CA LYS A 260 -45.04 -18.17 15.31
C LYS A 260 -45.37 -17.29 14.09
N SER A 261 -45.30 -17.90 12.90
CA SER A 261 -46.50 -18.18 12.12
C SER A 261 -46.27 -19.36 11.17
N LYS A 262 -46.74 -20.54 11.58
CA LYS A 262 -47.22 -21.60 10.68
C LYS A 262 -48.68 -21.81 11.06
N ALA A 263 -49.58 -21.33 10.21
CA ALA A 263 -50.94 -21.81 9.97
C ALA A 263 -51.39 -21.20 8.65
#